data_AF-A0A7L3VVH5-F1
#
_entry.id   AF-A0A7L3VVH5-F1
#
_cell.length_a   1.000
_cell.length_b   1.000
_cell.length_c   1.000
_cell.angle_alpha   90.00
_cell.angle_beta   90.00
_cell.angle_gamma   90.00
#
_symmetry.space_group_name_H-M   'P 1'
#
loop_
_entity.id
_entity.type
_entity.pdbx_description
1 polymer ?
#
loop_
_entity_poly.entity_id
_entity_poly.type
_entity_poly.pdbx_seq_one_letter_code
_entity_poly.pdbx_strand_id
1 'polypeptide(L)'
;QERCSELGASLAIAKDEEAMILLFRLRGNVDYWLGLHRRGEHLHWGDGSSYSSRVPVLGDSQCVYLAEKRLRSDNCSNERPYLCSKAPAPL
;
A
#
# COMPACT_ATOMS: atom_id res chain seq x y z
N GLN A 1 2.12 10.03 1.81
CA GLN A 1 3.30 9.61 2.59
C GLN A 1 3.61 10.59 3.72
N GLU A 2 3.77 11.89 3.44
CA GLU A 2 4.15 12.92 4.44
C GLU A 2 3.32 12.88 5.73
N ARG A 3 1.98 12.80 5.62
CA ARG A 3 1.08 12.69 6.79
C ARG A 3 1.31 11.46 7.66
N CYS A 4 1.67 10.31 7.08
CA CYS A 4 2.04 9.15 7.88
C CYS A 4 3.40 9.38 8.55
N SER A 5 4.34 10.01 7.85
CA SER A 5 5.67 10.32 8.39
C SER A 5 5.63 11.26 9.59
N GLU A 6 4.71 12.23 9.63
CA GLU A 6 4.45 13.09 10.80
C GLU A 6 4.12 12.29 12.08
N LEU A 7 3.55 11.08 11.93
CA LEU A 7 3.20 10.17 13.03
C LEU A 7 4.29 9.11 13.33
N GLY A 8 5.45 9.24 12.69
CA GLY A 8 6.51 8.22 12.72
C GLY A 8 6.07 6.91 12.07
N ALA A 9 5.23 6.98 11.04
CA ALA A 9 4.68 5.86 10.30
C ALA A 9 4.98 5.98 8.79
N SER A 10 4.61 4.97 8.01
CA SER A 10 4.63 5.00 6.54
C SER A 10 3.23 4.79 5.99
N LEU A 11 3.02 5.05 4.70
CA LEU A 11 1.89 4.43 4.01
C LEU A 11 1.95 2.90 4.20
N ALA A 12 0.79 2.26 4.24
CA ALA A 12 0.67 0.87 4.67
C ALA A 12 1.52 -0.10 3.83
N ILE A 13 2.34 -0.90 4.51
CA ILE A 13 3.20 -1.93 3.94
C ILE A 13 2.66 -3.31 4.36
N ALA A 14 2.50 -4.23 3.40
CA ALA A 14 2.00 -5.58 3.65
C ALA A 14 2.87 -6.61 2.92
N LYS A 15 3.95 -7.05 3.58
CA LYS A 15 4.99 -7.90 2.97
C LYS A 15 4.73 -9.40 3.13
N ASP A 16 4.13 -9.79 4.24
CA ASP A 16 3.76 -11.17 4.53
C ASP A 16 2.27 -11.43 4.26
N GLU A 17 1.91 -12.72 4.25
CA GLU A 17 0.56 -13.17 3.96
C GLU A 17 -0.46 -12.70 5.01
N GLU A 18 -0.07 -12.66 6.29
CA GLU A 18 -0.94 -12.22 7.37
C GLU A 18 -1.29 -10.73 7.23
N ALA A 19 -0.29 -9.90 6.94
CA ALA A 19 -0.47 -8.47 6.68
C ALA A 19 -1.35 -8.23 5.44
N MET A 20 -1.17 -9.01 4.37
CA MET A 20 -2.03 -8.94 3.18
C MET A 20 -3.47 -9.37 3.47
N ILE A 21 -3.67 -10.43 4.27
CA ILE A 21 -5.00 -10.85 4.72
C ILE A 21 -5.66 -9.76 5.56
N LEU A 22 -4.93 -9.14 6.50
CA LEU A 22 -5.43 -8.04 7.30
C LEU A 22 -5.85 -6.87 6.42
N LEU A 23 -5.02 -6.52 5.44
CA LEU A 23 -5.30 -5.46 4.48
C LEU A 23 -6.62 -5.72 3.72
N PHE A 24 -6.86 -6.94 3.24
CA PHE A 24 -8.11 -7.32 2.56
C PHE A 24 -9.32 -7.50 3.48
N ARG A 25 -9.10 -7.64 4.78
CA ARG A 25 -10.16 -7.66 5.79
C ARG A 25 -10.63 -6.28 6.18
N LEU A 26 -9.86 -5.22 5.91
CA LEU A 26 -10.30 -3.85 6.10
C LEU A 26 -11.57 -3.64 5.26
N ARG A 27 -12.70 -3.54 5.97
CA ARG A 27 -14.02 -3.33 5.37
C ARG A 27 -14.19 -1.85 5.08
N GLY A 28 -14.67 -1.52 3.89
CA GLY A 28 -15.08 -0.16 3.54
C GLY A 28 -15.47 -0.06 2.07
N ASN A 29 -16.37 0.88 1.76
CA ASN A 29 -16.73 1.25 0.40
C ASN A 29 -15.75 2.30 -0.17
N VAL A 30 -14.50 2.25 0.28
CA VAL A 30 -13.53 3.32 0.08
C VAL A 30 -12.23 2.70 -0.42
N ASP A 31 -11.66 3.35 -1.42
CA ASP A 31 -10.38 2.99 -2.02
C ASP A 31 -9.23 3.68 -1.26
N TYR A 32 -8.22 2.92 -0.84
CA TYR A 32 -7.12 3.45 -0.02
C TYR A 32 -5.78 3.36 -0.71
N TRP A 33 -5.04 4.47 -0.75
CA TRP A 33 -3.62 4.44 -1.09
C TRP A 33 -2.81 3.57 -0.12
N LEU A 34 -1.89 2.80 -0.68
CA LEU A 34 -0.94 1.96 0.03
C LEU A 34 0.48 2.49 -0.16
N GLY A 35 1.41 1.94 0.63
CA GLY A 35 2.84 2.21 0.48
C GLY A 35 3.48 1.47 -0.69
N LEU A 36 2.69 0.96 -1.64
CA LEU A 36 3.17 0.21 -2.80
C LEU A 36 3.16 1.11 -4.02
N HIS A 37 4.28 1.17 -4.74
CA HIS A 37 4.40 1.98 -5.94
C HIS A 37 5.33 1.33 -6.97
N ARG A 38 5.15 1.73 -8.22
CA ARG A 38 5.97 1.27 -9.34
C ARG A 38 7.20 2.18 -9.48
N ARG A 39 8.35 1.57 -9.78
CA ARG A 39 9.62 2.24 -10.12
C ARG A 39 10.22 1.51 -11.32
N GLY A 40 10.10 2.12 -12.50
CA GLY A 40 10.33 1.41 -13.76
C GLY A 40 9.27 0.31 -13.95
N GLU A 41 9.70 -0.91 -14.24
CA GLU A 41 8.80 -2.06 -14.42
C GLU A 41 8.44 -2.78 -13.11
N HIS A 42 9.09 -2.42 -11.99
CA HIS A 42 9.01 -3.18 -10.75
C HIS A 42 8.24 -2.45 -9.66
N LEU A 43 7.49 -3.22 -8.85
CA LEU A 43 6.75 -2.73 -7.71
C LEU A 43 7.59 -2.83 -6.43
N HIS A 44 7.57 -1.76 -5.64
CA HIS A 44 8.30 -1.64 -4.38
C HIS A 44 7.42 -1.04 -3.29
N TRP A 45 7.64 -1.50 -2.07
CA TRP A 45 7.10 -0.87 -0.87
C TRP A 45 7.87 0.40 -0.52
N GLY A 46 7.27 1.27 0.29
CA GLY A 46 7.87 2.53 0.73
C GLY A 46 9.16 2.38 1.55
N ASP A 47 9.44 1.18 2.06
CA ASP A 47 10.72 0.82 2.70
C ASP A 47 11.80 0.36 1.71
N GLY A 48 11.50 0.37 0.40
CA GLY A 48 12.39 -0.05 -0.68
C GLY A 48 12.37 -1.55 -0.98
N SER A 49 11.65 -2.36 -0.20
CA SER A 49 11.56 -3.81 -0.46
C SER A 49 10.70 -4.11 -1.69
N SER A 50 11.08 -5.14 -2.44
CA SER A 50 10.35 -5.56 -3.63
C SER A 50 9.01 -6.21 -3.30
N TYR A 51 8.01 -5.99 -4.16
CA TYR A 51 6.74 -6.70 -4.08
C TYR A 51 6.88 -8.15 -4.54
N SER A 52 6.70 -9.09 -3.62
CA SER A 52 6.86 -10.54 -3.86
C SER A 52 5.58 -11.35 -3.72
N SER A 53 4.44 -10.70 -3.48
CA SER A 53 3.16 -11.39 -3.31
C SER A 53 2.59 -11.87 -4.65
N ARG A 54 1.82 -12.97 -4.61
CA ARG A 54 1.15 -13.54 -5.78
C ARG A 54 -0.10 -12.77 -6.20
N VAL A 55 -0.51 -11.76 -5.42
CA VAL A 55 -1.71 -10.98 -5.74
C VAL A 55 -1.39 -10.01 -6.88
N PRO A 56 -2.14 -10.03 -7.99
CA PRO A 56 -1.88 -9.12 -9.09
C PRO A 56 -2.23 -7.68 -8.73
N VAL A 57 -1.41 -6.73 -9.18
CA VAL A 57 -1.74 -5.31 -9.23
C VAL A 57 -2.31 -4.99 -10.60
N LEU A 58 -3.55 -4.49 -10.64
CA LEU A 58 -4.24 -4.18 -11.88
C LEU A 58 -3.85 -2.79 -12.39
N GLY A 59 -3.50 -2.69 -13.67
CA GLY A 59 -3.09 -1.45 -14.34
C GLY A 59 -1.60 -1.11 -14.17
N ASP A 60 -1.18 -0.07 -14.89
CA ASP A 60 0.25 0.24 -15.10
C ASP A 60 0.69 1.60 -14.52
N SER A 61 -0.19 2.27 -13.77
CA SER A 61 0.09 3.59 -13.19
C SER A 61 1.01 3.51 -11.96
N GLN A 62 1.57 4.64 -11.54
CA GLN A 62 2.66 4.61 -10.55
C GLN A 62 2.23 4.18 -9.14
N CYS A 63 1.13 4.69 -8.59
CA CYS A 63 0.74 4.45 -7.21
C CYS A 63 -0.30 3.33 -7.10
N VAL A 64 -0.23 2.52 -6.04
CA VAL A 64 -1.14 1.38 -5.84
C VAL A 64 -2.10 1.65 -4.67
N TYR A 65 -3.36 1.35 -4.91
CA TYR A 65 -4.43 1.43 -3.93
C TYR A 65 -5.17 0.10 -3.79
N LEU A 66 -5.82 -0.07 -2.65
CA LEU A 66 -6.74 -1.16 -2.37
C LEU A 66 -8.16 -0.74 -2.79
N ALA A 67 -8.81 -1.56 -3.61
CA ALA A 67 -10.21 -1.39 -4.02
C ALA A 67 -10.94 -2.73 -4.03
N GLU A 68 -12.01 -2.87 -3.24
CA GLU A 68 -12.83 -4.09 -3.18
C GLU A 68 -12.01 -5.40 -3.12
N LYS A 69 -10.98 -5.43 -2.25
CA LYS A 69 -10.03 -6.56 -2.10
C LYS A 69 -9.13 -6.84 -3.30
N ARG A 70 -8.95 -5.86 -4.17
CA ARG A 70 -8.02 -5.92 -5.31
C ARG A 70 -6.99 -4.82 -5.17
N LEU A 71 -5.77 -5.10 -5.61
CA LEU A 71 -4.75 -4.08 -5.77
C LEU A 71 -4.91 -3.48 -7.17
N ARG A 72 -5.02 -2.17 -7.25
CA ARG A 72 -5.15 -1.42 -8.50
C ARG A 72 -4.16 -0.28 -8.50
N SER A 73 -3.76 0.18 -9.67
CA SER A 73 -2.88 1.34 -9.80
C SER A 73 -3.55 2.51 -10.45
N ASP A 74 -3.17 3.71 -10.05
CA ASP A 74 -3.65 4.97 -10.61
C ASP A 74 -2.60 6.09 -10.46
N ASN A 75 -2.85 7.25 -11.06
CA ASN A 75 -1.99 8.42 -10.94
C ASN A 75 -1.89 8.85 -9.48
N CYS A 76 -0.66 9.03 -8.99
CA CYS A 76 -0.37 9.43 -7.61
C CYS A 76 -0.98 10.78 -7.21
N SER A 77 -1.31 11.65 -8.17
CA SER A 77 -1.96 12.94 -7.93
C SER A 77 -3.44 12.83 -7.62
N ASN A 78 -4.07 11.66 -7.83
CA ASN A 78 -5.49 11.48 -7.54
C ASN A 78 -5.73 11.45 -6.02
N GLU A 79 -6.64 12.30 -5.58
CA GLU A 79 -7.03 12.37 -4.18
C GLU A 79 -7.78 11.11 -3.77
N ARG A 80 -7.21 10.38 -2.82
CA ARG A 80 -7.85 9.21 -2.19
C ARG A 80 -7.46 9.16 -0.71
N PRO A 81 -8.32 8.61 0.14
CA PRO A 81 -7.93 8.21 1.49
C PRO A 81 -6.70 7.29 1.46
N TYR A 82 -5.99 7.22 2.57
CA TYR A 82 -4.76 6.43 2.67
C TYR A 82 -4.68 5.70 4.00
N LEU A 83 -3.96 4.59 4.01
CA LEU A 83 -3.67 3.83 5.22
C LEU A 83 -2.23 4.07 5.66
N CYS A 84 -2.03 4.31 6.96
CA CYS A 84 -0.70 4.34 7.56
C CYS A 84 -0.44 3.04 8.33
N SER A 85 0.81 2.56 8.32
CA SER A 85 1.29 1.48 9.16
C SER A 85 2.53 1.92 9.92
N LYS A 86 2.66 1.49 11.17
CA LYS A 86 3.84 1.71 12.00
C LYS A 86 4.38 0.36 12.44
N ALA A 87 5.71 0.21 12.43
CA ALA A 87 6.33 -0.96 13.03
C ALA A 87 5.97 -1.00 14.54
N PRO A 88 5.76 -2.20 15.12
CA PRO A 88 5.66 -2.33 16.57
C PRO A 88 6.88 -1.67 17.23
N ALA A 89 6.67 -0.96 18.33
CA ALA A 89 7.81 -0.46 19.11
C ALA A 89 8.69 -1.64 19.55
N PRO A 90 10.03 -1.51 19.53
CA PRO A 90 10.88 -2.50 20.17
C PRO A 90 10.44 -2.66 21.63
N LEU A 91 10.25 -3.91 22.06
CA LEU A 91 10.01 -4.25 23.47
C LEU A 91 11.23 -3.90 24.32
#